data_AF-A0A2N2EUS9-F1
#
_entry.id   AF-A0A2N2EUS9-F1
#
_cell.length_a   1.000
_cell.length_b   1.000
_cell.length_c   1.000
_cell.angle_alpha   90.00
_cell.angle_beta   90.00
_cell.angle_gamma   90.00
#
_symmetry.space_group_name_H-M   'P 1'
#
loop_
_entity.id
_entity.type
_entity.pdbx_description
1 polymer ?
#
loop_
_entity_poly.entity_id
_entity_poly.type
_entity_poly.pdbx_seq_one_letter_code
_entity_poly.pdbx_strand_id
1 'polypeptide(L)'
;MVIRRKKMLNKEKSACGGKNKFEKVTFRTVPVYMAVIALLYFADKQDMNRLFLITGAVIAAIGELLRIWGCGHLVKTKELIISGPYAHLRHPLYTGTYLITFGFCMMAGMWWLLIVSQLVYALYYYPRKEVVEGFRLAAIYGEEYYKYARAVPALIPSLKPYGKSDKKWSFKRVVKNSEIGILLAVIAAIAVLYLKFTGKI
;
A
#
# COMPACT_ATOMS: atom_id res chain seq x y z
N MET A 1 -6.89 -43.95 10.78
CA MET A 1 -6.82 -43.09 9.56
C MET A 1 -7.91 -42.00 9.52
N VAL A 2 -9.13 -42.29 10.00
CA VAL A 2 -10.29 -41.35 10.00
C VAL A 2 -10.11 -40.10 10.88
N ILE A 3 -9.40 -40.20 12.01
CA ILE A 3 -9.20 -39.09 12.97
C ILE A 3 -8.31 -37.98 12.38
N ARG A 4 -7.28 -38.32 11.60
CA ARG A 4 -6.42 -37.34 10.89
C ARG A 4 -7.20 -36.55 9.83
N ARG A 5 -8.17 -37.19 9.16
CA ARG A 5 -9.02 -36.55 8.14
C ARG A 5 -10.01 -35.55 8.77
N LYS A 6 -10.61 -35.88 9.92
CA LYS A 6 -11.43 -34.94 10.71
C LYS A 6 -10.63 -33.73 11.22
N LYS A 7 -9.37 -33.92 11.65
CA LYS A 7 -8.48 -32.81 12.04
C LYS A 7 -8.12 -31.89 10.87
N MET A 8 -7.92 -32.43 9.66
CA MET A 8 -7.66 -31.60 8.47
C MET A 8 -8.91 -30.82 8.02
N LEU A 9 -10.09 -31.44 8.01
CA LEU A 9 -11.34 -30.77 7.65
C LEU A 9 -11.72 -29.66 8.64
N ASN A 10 -11.45 -29.83 9.94
CA ASN A 10 -11.65 -28.77 10.93
C ASN A 10 -10.63 -27.62 10.79
N LYS A 11 -9.42 -27.89 10.30
CA LYS A 11 -8.40 -26.86 10.01
C LYS A 11 -8.73 -26.04 8.75
N GLU A 12 -9.39 -26.64 7.77
CA GLU A 12 -9.91 -25.93 6.60
C GLU A 12 -11.14 -25.06 6.94
N LYS A 13 -12.04 -25.56 7.81
CA LYS A 13 -13.19 -24.78 8.28
C LYS A 13 -12.79 -23.57 9.13
N SER A 14 -11.75 -23.68 9.96
CA SER A 14 -11.23 -22.52 10.71
C SER A 14 -10.47 -21.52 9.84
N ALA A 15 -9.95 -21.93 8.67
CA ALA A 15 -9.36 -21.02 7.69
C ALA A 15 -10.40 -20.25 6.84
N CYS A 16 -11.63 -20.77 6.74
CA CYS A 16 -12.78 -20.10 6.10
C CYS A 16 -13.59 -19.21 7.06
N GLY A 17 -13.28 -19.21 8.36
CA GLY A 17 -13.87 -18.28 9.33
C GLY A 17 -13.48 -16.85 8.98
N GLY A 18 -14.47 -16.04 8.61
CA GLY A 18 -14.28 -14.63 8.26
C GLY A 18 -13.55 -13.91 9.38
N LYS A 19 -12.28 -13.58 9.13
CA LYS A 19 -11.47 -12.80 10.07
C LYS A 19 -12.14 -11.46 10.32
N ASN A 20 -12.36 -11.15 11.59
CA ASN A 20 -12.96 -9.91 12.07
C ASN A 20 -12.26 -8.70 11.41
N LYS A 21 -13.06 -7.73 10.96
CA LYS A 21 -12.62 -6.52 10.25
C LYS A 21 -11.53 -5.72 11.00
N PHE A 22 -11.47 -5.88 12.33
CA PHE A 22 -10.53 -5.22 13.24
C PHE A 22 -9.15 -5.90 13.37
N GLU A 23 -8.96 -7.11 12.82
CA GLU A 23 -7.68 -7.84 12.89
C GLU A 23 -6.65 -7.38 11.83
N LYS A 24 -6.93 -6.26 11.13
CA LYS A 24 -6.09 -5.76 10.03
C LYS A 24 -5.06 -4.70 10.44
N VAL A 25 -5.24 -4.02 11.57
CA VAL A 25 -4.21 -3.12 12.11
C VAL A 25 -3.18 -3.99 12.81
N THR A 26 -2.19 -4.44 12.04
CA THR A 26 -1.04 -5.13 12.64
C THR A 26 -0.29 -4.11 13.49
N PHE A 27 0.26 -4.49 14.64
CA PHE A 27 1.15 -3.63 15.46
C PHE A 27 2.22 -2.90 14.63
N ARG A 28 2.60 -3.51 13.50
CA ARG A 28 3.56 -3.00 12.52
C ARG A 28 3.09 -1.78 11.70
N THR A 29 1.79 -1.51 11.60
CA THR A 29 1.27 -0.32 10.91
C THR A 29 1.07 0.87 11.86
N VAL A 30 1.12 0.63 13.17
CA VAL A 30 0.98 1.68 14.20
C VAL A 30 2.03 2.78 14.05
N PRO A 31 3.33 2.50 13.86
CA PRO A 31 4.34 3.56 13.71
C PRO A 31 4.09 4.47 12.50
N VAL A 32 3.55 3.92 11.41
CA VAL A 32 3.23 4.71 10.20
C VAL A 32 2.08 5.66 10.49
N TYR A 33 1.00 5.17 11.11
CA TYR A 33 -0.12 6.03 11.50
C TYR A 33 0.31 7.09 12.52
N MET A 34 1.13 6.73 13.50
CA MET A 34 1.69 7.67 14.46
C MET A 34 2.55 8.74 13.78
N ALA A 35 3.37 8.37 12.80
CA ALA A 35 4.18 9.32 12.05
C ALA A 35 3.32 10.28 11.22
N VAL A 36 2.24 9.80 10.59
CA VAL A 36 1.29 10.67 9.86
C VAL A 36 0.55 11.60 10.82
N ILE A 37 0.09 11.10 11.97
CA ILE A 37 -0.58 11.93 12.98
C ILE A 37 0.39 13.00 13.52
N ALA A 38 1.62 12.62 13.84
CA ALA A 38 2.65 13.55 14.29
C ALA A 38 2.94 14.61 13.21
N LEU A 39 3.07 14.20 11.95
CA LEU A 39 3.23 15.13 10.81
C LEU A 39 2.07 16.12 10.74
N LEU A 40 0.83 15.64 10.81
CA LEU A 40 -0.34 16.52 10.78
C LEU A 40 -0.40 17.47 11.98
N TYR A 41 0.02 17.00 13.16
CA TYR A 41 0.06 17.80 14.38
C TYR A 41 1.11 18.92 14.29
N PHE A 42 2.35 18.57 13.95
CA PHE A 42 3.50 19.48 13.87
C PHE A 42 3.59 20.30 12.57
N ALA A 43 2.73 20.04 11.58
CA ALA A 43 2.69 20.87 10.38
C ALA A 43 2.23 22.28 10.74
N ASP A 44 3.09 23.27 10.52
CA ASP A 44 2.83 24.67 10.79
C ASP A 44 2.79 25.50 9.51
N LYS A 45 1.88 26.48 9.46
CA LYS A 45 1.66 27.33 8.28
C LYS A 45 2.95 28.03 7.81
N GLN A 46 3.85 28.34 8.73
CA GLN A 46 5.12 29.04 8.46
C GLN A 46 6.05 28.22 7.56
N ASP A 47 6.03 26.89 7.69
CA ASP A 47 6.86 25.99 6.91
C ASP A 47 6.23 25.63 5.55
N MET A 48 4.92 25.88 5.39
CA MET A 48 4.15 25.43 4.25
C MET A 48 4.26 26.38 3.04
N ASN A 49 4.46 25.81 1.85
CA ASN A 49 4.47 26.52 0.59
C ASN A 49 3.31 26.08 -0.33
N ARG A 50 2.65 27.03 -1.02
CA ARG A 50 1.53 26.73 -1.94
C ARG A 50 1.93 25.73 -3.03
N LEU A 51 3.13 25.87 -3.61
CA LEU A 51 3.60 24.97 -4.65
C LEU A 51 3.75 23.55 -4.11
N PHE A 52 4.33 23.37 -2.92
CA PHE A 52 4.49 22.07 -2.29
C PHE A 52 3.17 21.48 -1.81
N LEU A 53 2.24 22.32 -1.39
CA LEU A 53 0.88 21.89 -1.06
C LEU A 53 0.20 21.26 -2.28
N ILE A 54 0.20 21.95 -3.42
CA ILE A 54 -0.45 21.46 -4.64
C ILE A 54 0.27 20.24 -5.19
N THR A 55 1.60 20.32 -5.37
CA THR A 55 2.39 19.21 -5.93
C THR A 55 2.37 17.98 -5.01
N GLY A 56 2.50 18.16 -3.70
CA GLY A 56 2.39 17.08 -2.74
C GLY A 56 1.00 16.43 -2.71
N ALA A 57 -0.08 17.22 -2.82
CA ALA A 57 -1.44 16.69 -2.95
C ALA A 57 -1.62 15.86 -4.23
N VAL A 58 -1.08 16.32 -5.36
CA VAL A 58 -1.10 15.58 -6.63
C VAL A 58 -0.33 14.27 -6.51
N ILE A 59 0.86 14.29 -5.91
CA ILE A 59 1.67 13.06 -5.71
C ILE A 59 0.92 12.08 -4.81
N ALA A 60 0.31 12.55 -3.71
CA ALA A 60 -0.49 11.70 -2.83
C ALA A 60 -1.71 11.11 -3.55
N ALA A 61 -2.39 11.90 -4.38
CA ALA A 61 -3.52 11.43 -5.19
C ALA A 61 -3.10 10.36 -6.19
N ILE A 62 -1.96 10.52 -6.89
CA ILE A 62 -1.40 9.50 -7.80
C ILE A 62 -1.10 8.21 -7.01
N GLY A 63 -0.51 8.35 -5.82
CA GLY A 63 -0.25 7.22 -4.93
C GLY A 63 -1.52 6.46 -4.58
N GLU A 64 -2.57 7.16 -4.18
CA GLU A 64 -3.86 6.56 -3.82
C GLU A 64 -4.56 5.93 -5.03
N LEU A 65 -4.53 6.57 -6.20
CA LEU A 65 -5.07 5.99 -7.43
C LEU A 65 -4.37 4.68 -7.80
N LEU A 66 -3.04 4.60 -7.65
CA LEU A 66 -2.29 3.37 -7.85
C LEU A 66 -2.72 2.27 -6.87
N ARG A 67 -3.01 2.63 -5.62
CA ARG A 67 -3.51 1.69 -4.62
C ARG A 67 -4.91 1.20 -4.94
N ILE A 68 -5.83 2.07 -5.31
CA ILE A 68 -7.19 1.72 -5.73
C ILE A 68 -7.15 0.79 -6.96
N TRP A 69 -6.28 1.10 -7.92
CA TRP A 69 -6.08 0.23 -9.07
C TRP A 69 -5.58 -1.16 -8.65
N GLY A 70 -4.56 -1.24 -7.79
CA GLY A 70 -4.02 -2.49 -7.27
C GLY A 70 -5.04 -3.29 -6.45
N CYS A 71 -5.72 -2.66 -5.51
CA CYS A 71 -6.73 -3.29 -4.64
C CYS A 71 -7.92 -3.85 -5.41
N GLY A 72 -8.25 -3.29 -6.58
CA GLY A 72 -9.27 -3.85 -7.47
C GLY A 72 -8.84 -5.10 -8.24
N HIS A 73 -7.55 -5.40 -8.31
CA HIS A 73 -7.00 -6.65 -8.85
C HIS A 73 -6.55 -7.63 -7.77
N LEU A 74 -6.31 -7.16 -6.53
CA LEU A 74 -5.81 -7.97 -5.44
C LEU A 74 -6.82 -9.02 -4.96
N VAL A 75 -6.51 -10.30 -5.19
CA VAL A 75 -7.25 -11.46 -4.69
C VAL A 75 -6.28 -12.47 -4.10
N LYS A 76 -6.57 -12.99 -2.90
CA LYS A 76 -5.77 -14.05 -2.29
C LYS A 76 -6.18 -15.40 -2.89
N THR A 77 -5.56 -15.78 -4.00
CA THR A 77 -5.79 -17.03 -4.75
C THR A 77 -4.58 -17.95 -4.72
N LYS A 78 -4.74 -19.17 -5.26
CA LYS A 78 -3.61 -20.06 -5.60
C LYS A 78 -2.89 -19.66 -6.89
N GLU A 79 -3.49 -18.78 -7.70
CA GLU A 79 -2.88 -18.20 -8.90
C GLU A 79 -2.17 -16.88 -8.57
N LEU A 80 -0.99 -16.67 -9.16
CA LEU A 80 -0.23 -15.43 -9.03
C LEU A 80 -0.94 -14.28 -9.77
N ILE A 81 -1.03 -13.12 -9.10
CA ILE A 81 -1.68 -11.94 -9.67
C ILE A 81 -0.68 -11.19 -10.54
N ILE A 82 -0.98 -11.13 -11.83
CA ILE A 82 -0.18 -10.38 -12.81
C ILE A 82 -1.03 -9.36 -13.59
N SER A 83 -2.26 -9.10 -13.16
CA SER A 83 -3.19 -8.17 -13.81
C SER A 83 -3.11 -6.74 -13.26
N GLY A 84 -3.46 -5.75 -14.08
CA GLY A 84 -3.49 -4.35 -13.66
C GLY A 84 -2.09 -3.85 -13.32
N PRO A 85 -1.89 -3.11 -12.21
CA PRO A 85 -0.58 -2.54 -11.91
C PRO A 85 0.45 -3.61 -11.55
N TYR A 86 0.01 -4.80 -11.13
CA TYR A 86 0.89 -5.94 -10.88
C TYR A 86 1.61 -6.45 -12.13
N ALA A 87 1.10 -6.13 -13.33
CA ALA A 87 1.80 -6.41 -14.58
C ALA A 87 3.03 -5.51 -14.80
N HIS A 88 3.03 -4.32 -14.19
CA HIS A 88 4.03 -3.28 -14.42
C HIS A 88 5.03 -3.16 -13.28
N LEU A 89 4.61 -3.41 -12.04
CA LEU A 89 5.47 -3.49 -10.88
C LEU A 89 4.94 -4.49 -9.85
N ARG A 90 5.83 -5.06 -9.02
CA ARG A 90 5.44 -6.11 -8.07
C ARG A 90 4.70 -5.60 -6.84
N HIS A 91 4.98 -4.37 -6.43
CA HIS A 91 4.46 -3.81 -5.16
C HIS A 91 3.68 -2.51 -5.31
N PRO A 92 2.61 -2.46 -6.12
CA PRO A 92 1.88 -1.21 -6.38
C PRO A 92 1.28 -0.57 -5.13
N LEU A 93 0.90 -1.35 -4.12
CA LEU A 93 0.42 -0.79 -2.86
C LEU A 93 1.55 -0.14 -2.04
N TYR A 94 2.76 -0.68 -2.09
CA TYR A 94 3.90 -0.10 -1.37
C TYR A 94 4.43 1.14 -2.09
N THR A 95 4.46 1.15 -3.43
CA THR A 95 4.74 2.36 -4.22
C THR A 95 3.69 3.42 -3.97
N GLY A 96 2.40 3.08 -3.95
CA GLY A 96 1.34 4.04 -3.65
C GLY A 96 1.43 4.61 -2.23
N THR A 97 1.72 3.78 -1.22
CA THR A 97 1.96 4.24 0.15
C THR A 97 3.14 5.20 0.24
N TYR A 98 4.21 4.90 -0.48
CA TYR A 98 5.40 5.75 -0.55
C TYR A 98 5.07 7.13 -1.12
N LEU A 99 4.34 7.18 -2.25
CA LEU A 99 3.91 8.43 -2.87
C LEU A 99 2.99 9.25 -1.95
N ILE A 100 2.06 8.61 -1.24
CA ILE A 100 1.20 9.29 -0.25
C ILE A 100 2.04 9.92 0.86
N THR A 101 2.95 9.17 1.48
CA THR A 101 3.81 9.68 2.55
C THR A 101 4.72 10.80 2.05
N PHE A 102 5.29 10.65 0.85
CA PHE A 102 6.10 11.68 0.21
C PHE A 102 5.29 12.96 0.00
N GLY A 103 4.09 12.83 -0.56
CA GLY A 103 3.17 13.95 -0.77
C GLY A 103 2.84 14.68 0.52
N PHE A 104 2.55 13.96 1.61
CA PHE A 104 2.26 14.59 2.91
C PHE A 104 3.46 15.32 3.52
N CYS A 105 4.67 14.72 3.44
CA CYS A 105 5.88 15.40 3.92
C CYS A 105 6.16 16.68 3.12
N MET A 106 5.93 16.62 1.80
CA MET A 106 6.07 17.78 0.92
C MET A 106 5.05 18.87 1.25
N MET A 107 3.77 18.50 1.41
CA MET A 107 2.70 19.43 1.79
C MET A 107 2.94 20.11 3.13
N ALA A 108 3.46 19.37 4.11
CA ALA A 108 3.78 19.91 5.44
C ALA A 108 4.99 20.85 5.45
N GLY A 109 5.78 20.92 4.36
CA GLY A 109 6.98 21.77 4.29
C GLY A 109 8.18 21.28 5.11
N MET A 110 8.08 20.09 5.72
CA MET A 110 9.08 19.55 6.64
C MET A 110 10.18 18.78 5.88
N TRP A 111 11.14 19.50 5.30
CA TRP A 111 12.21 18.93 4.47
C TRP A 111 13.02 17.82 5.14
N TRP A 112 13.33 17.97 6.42
CA TRP A 112 14.06 16.96 7.17
C TRP A 112 13.24 15.66 7.30
N LEU A 113 11.92 15.77 7.49
CA LEU A 113 11.01 14.63 7.60
C LEU A 113 10.81 13.95 6.24
N LEU A 114 10.79 14.73 5.16
CA LEU A 114 10.85 14.19 3.80
C LEU A 114 12.08 13.28 3.66
N ILE A 115 13.28 13.77 3.98
CA ILE A 115 14.53 13.00 3.85
C ILE A 115 14.52 11.76 4.77
N VAL A 116 14.17 11.92 6.05
CA VAL A 116 14.13 10.81 7.01
C VAL A 116 13.13 9.74 6.56
N SER A 117 11.93 10.13 6.11
CA SER A 117 10.95 9.16 5.61
C SER A 117 11.45 8.43 4.36
N GLN A 118 12.20 9.08 3.47
CA GLN A 118 12.82 8.43 2.31
C GLN A 118 13.86 7.40 2.73
N LEU A 119 14.73 7.75 3.68
CA LEU A 119 15.77 6.85 4.18
C LEU A 119 15.16 5.65 4.90
N VAL A 120 14.16 5.85 5.76
CA VAL A 120 13.44 4.75 6.43
C VAL A 120 12.75 3.86 5.40
N TYR A 121 12.17 4.44 4.35
CA TYR A 121 11.56 3.65 3.29
C TYR A 121 12.59 2.81 2.54
N ALA A 122 13.67 3.43 2.07
CA ALA A 122 14.68 2.80 1.22
C ALA A 122 15.54 1.78 1.97
N LEU A 123 15.96 2.09 3.20
CA LEU A 123 16.90 1.26 3.96
C LEU A 123 16.21 0.18 4.79
N TYR A 124 14.97 0.39 5.21
CA TYR A 124 14.28 -0.52 6.13
C TYR A 124 13.00 -1.10 5.54
N TYR A 125 12.06 -0.25 5.14
CA TYR A 125 10.71 -0.71 4.77
C TYR A 125 10.76 -1.57 3.49
N TYR A 126 11.34 -1.04 2.41
CA TYR A 126 11.37 -1.69 1.11
C TYR A 126 12.15 -3.03 1.13
N PRO A 127 13.43 -3.09 1.56
CA PRO A 127 14.20 -4.33 1.49
C PRO A 127 13.55 -5.44 2.31
N ARG A 128 13.05 -5.09 3.50
CA ARG A 128 12.34 -6.04 4.35
C ARG A 128 11.08 -6.57 3.66
N LYS A 129 10.29 -5.70 3.03
CA LYS A 129 9.06 -6.10 2.35
C LYS A 129 9.32 -6.96 1.13
N GLU A 130 10.31 -6.61 0.33
CA GLU A 130 10.75 -7.40 -0.82
C GLU A 130 11.12 -8.83 -0.39
N VAL A 131 11.91 -8.96 0.68
CA VAL A 131 12.34 -10.26 1.20
C VAL A 131 11.17 -11.06 1.76
N VAL A 132 10.38 -10.46 2.66
CA VAL A 132 9.28 -11.17 3.35
C VAL A 132 8.16 -11.57 2.39
N GLU A 133 7.70 -10.63 1.56
CA GLU A 133 6.68 -10.95 0.54
C GLU A 133 7.26 -11.89 -0.51
N GLY A 134 8.51 -11.70 -0.93
CA GLY A 134 9.15 -12.58 -1.90
C GLY A 134 9.22 -14.03 -1.45
N PHE A 135 9.66 -14.29 -0.21
CA PHE A 135 9.63 -15.64 0.35
C PHE A 135 8.22 -16.21 0.46
N ARG A 136 7.25 -15.39 0.90
CA ARG A 136 5.85 -15.82 1.02
C ARG A 136 5.26 -16.18 -0.35
N LEU A 137 5.52 -15.38 -1.38
CA LEU A 137 5.01 -15.60 -2.73
C LEU A 137 5.72 -16.80 -3.37
N ALA A 138 7.03 -16.93 -3.21
CA ALA A 138 7.79 -18.10 -3.66
C ALA A 138 7.28 -19.40 -3.03
N ALA A 139 6.94 -19.38 -1.73
CA ALA A 139 6.40 -20.55 -1.04
C ALA A 139 4.99 -20.96 -1.53
N ILE A 140 4.22 -20.02 -2.11
CA ILE A 140 2.85 -20.28 -2.59
C ILE A 140 2.86 -20.67 -4.08
N TYR A 141 3.65 -19.96 -4.90
CA TYR A 141 3.58 -20.03 -6.37
C TYR A 141 4.83 -20.64 -7.02
N GLY A 142 5.90 -20.90 -6.26
CA GLY A 142 7.12 -21.55 -6.75
C GLY A 142 7.75 -20.84 -7.94
N GLU A 143 8.08 -21.61 -8.98
CA GLU A 143 8.74 -21.16 -10.20
C GLU A 143 7.99 -20.04 -10.94
N GLU A 144 6.65 -20.01 -10.88
CA GLU A 144 5.87 -18.93 -11.50
C GLU A 144 6.20 -17.57 -10.89
N TYR A 145 6.38 -17.52 -9.57
CA TYR A 145 6.81 -16.29 -8.90
C TYR A 145 8.22 -15.87 -9.31
N TYR A 146 9.17 -16.80 -9.44
CA TYR A 146 10.53 -16.45 -9.84
C TYR A 146 10.62 -15.96 -11.30
N LYS A 147 9.80 -16.51 -12.21
CA LYS A 147 9.67 -16.00 -13.58
C LYS A 147 9.10 -14.58 -13.58
N TYR A 148 8.04 -14.35 -12.81
CA TYR A 148 7.45 -13.03 -12.63
C TYR A 148 8.42 -12.01 -12.01
N ALA A 149 9.12 -12.40 -10.94
CA ALA A 149 10.03 -11.54 -10.19
C ALA A 149 11.23 -11.06 -11.01
N ARG A 150 11.72 -11.89 -11.93
CA ARG A 150 12.80 -11.52 -12.86
C ARG A 150 12.35 -10.54 -13.94
N ALA A 151 11.08 -10.62 -14.36
CA ALA A 151 10.57 -9.83 -15.47
C ALA A 151 9.91 -8.51 -15.03
N VAL A 152 9.43 -8.44 -13.79
CA VAL A 152 8.67 -7.29 -13.28
C VAL A 152 9.47 -6.56 -12.20
N PRO A 153 9.76 -5.25 -12.39
CA PRO A 153 10.47 -4.46 -11.39
C PRO A 153 9.68 -4.35 -10.08
N ALA A 154 10.37 -4.14 -8.96
CA ALA A 154 9.73 -4.16 -7.65
C ALA A 154 8.83 -2.93 -7.41
N LEU A 155 9.36 -1.72 -7.64
CA LEU A 155 8.71 -0.45 -7.26
C LEU A 155 8.45 0.51 -8.42
N ILE A 156 9.33 0.56 -9.43
CA ILE A 156 9.21 1.50 -10.55
C ILE A 156 8.44 0.79 -11.67
N PRO A 157 7.32 1.34 -12.16
CA PRO A 157 6.52 0.69 -13.20
C PRO A 157 7.31 0.53 -14.50
N SER A 158 7.30 -0.68 -15.05
CA SER A 158 7.67 -0.94 -16.44
C SER A 158 6.59 -0.36 -17.38
N LEU A 159 6.99 0.21 -18.51
CA LEU A 159 6.05 0.63 -19.56
C LEU A 159 5.36 -0.56 -20.24
N LYS A 160 6.05 -1.72 -20.28
CA LYS A 160 5.51 -2.95 -20.88
C LYS A 160 4.92 -3.84 -19.79
N PRO A 161 3.64 -4.26 -19.90
CA PRO A 161 3.03 -5.18 -18.94
C PRO A 161 3.62 -6.58 -19.09
N TYR A 162 3.74 -7.29 -17.98
CA TYR A 162 4.13 -8.70 -17.96
C TYR A 162 2.94 -9.62 -18.21
N GLY A 163 3.06 -10.44 -19.24
CA GLY A 163 2.06 -11.45 -19.60
C GLY A 163 0.73 -10.84 -20.03
N LYS A 164 -0.27 -11.71 -20.16
CA LYS A 164 -1.67 -11.33 -20.40
C LYS A 164 -2.51 -11.88 -19.26
N SER A 165 -3.48 -11.10 -18.80
CA SER A 165 -4.41 -11.55 -17.76
C SER A 165 -5.80 -11.00 -18.02
N ASP A 166 -6.79 -11.90 -18.04
CA ASP A 166 -8.20 -11.54 -18.26
C ASP A 166 -8.91 -11.10 -16.96
N LYS A 167 -8.18 -11.05 -15.84
CA LYS A 167 -8.74 -10.66 -14.54
C LYS A 167 -9.05 -9.15 -14.58
N LYS A 168 -10.35 -8.82 -14.67
CA LYS A 168 -10.85 -7.46 -14.64
C LYS A 168 -10.74 -6.83 -13.25
N TRP A 169 -10.62 -5.50 -13.22
CA TRP A 169 -10.71 -4.69 -12.01
C TRP A 169 -12.11 -4.83 -11.37
N SER A 170 -12.19 -4.81 -10.03
CA SER A 170 -13.47 -4.91 -9.32
C SER A 170 -13.53 -4.02 -8.09
N PHE A 171 -14.52 -3.12 -8.04
CA PHE A 171 -14.77 -2.26 -6.89
C PHE A 171 -15.09 -3.06 -5.61
N LYS A 172 -15.77 -4.21 -5.72
CA LYS A 172 -16.01 -5.10 -4.57
C LYS A 172 -14.71 -5.52 -3.88
N ARG A 173 -13.61 -5.67 -4.64
CA ARG A 173 -12.29 -5.99 -4.08
C ARG A 173 -11.65 -4.78 -3.40
N VAL A 174 -11.82 -3.57 -3.94
CA VAL A 174 -11.39 -2.32 -3.27
C VAL A 174 -12.00 -2.22 -1.88
N VAL A 175 -13.31 -2.46 -1.76
CA VAL A 175 -14.01 -2.48 -0.47
C VAL A 175 -13.53 -3.62 0.43
N LYS A 176 -13.39 -4.84 -0.11
CA LYS A 176 -12.91 -6.02 0.66
C LYS A 176 -11.49 -5.85 1.20
N ASN A 177 -10.63 -5.17 0.44
CA ASN A 177 -9.27 -4.87 0.82
C ASN A 177 -9.15 -3.70 1.80
N SER A 178 -10.28 -3.11 2.22
CA SER A 178 -10.37 -1.99 3.18
C SER A 178 -9.75 -0.69 2.65
N GLU A 179 -9.66 -0.52 1.33
CA GLU A 179 -9.02 0.65 0.73
C GLU A 179 -9.83 1.93 0.93
N ILE A 180 -11.17 1.83 1.05
CA ILE A 180 -12.05 2.98 1.28
C ILE A 180 -11.66 3.75 2.54
N GLY A 181 -11.21 3.07 3.59
CA GLY A 181 -10.74 3.75 4.81
C GLY A 181 -9.45 4.54 4.58
N ILE A 182 -8.58 4.05 3.70
CA ILE A 182 -7.31 4.70 3.34
C ILE A 182 -7.61 5.93 2.48
N LEU A 183 -8.47 5.80 1.47
CA LEU A 183 -8.94 6.92 0.66
C LEU A 183 -9.50 8.05 1.52
N LEU A 184 -10.38 7.72 2.47
CA LEU A 184 -10.97 8.71 3.38
C LEU A 184 -9.91 9.35 4.29
N ALA A 185 -8.97 8.57 4.81
CA ALA A 185 -7.86 9.09 5.62
C ALA A 185 -6.95 10.02 4.80
N VAL A 186 -6.69 9.71 3.53
CA VAL A 186 -5.89 10.54 2.63
C VAL A 186 -6.59 11.86 2.35
N ILE A 187 -7.89 11.81 2.01
CA ILE A 187 -8.69 13.02 1.79
C ILE A 187 -8.74 13.88 3.06
N ALA A 188 -8.95 13.26 4.23
CA ALA A 188 -8.98 13.98 5.50
C ALA A 188 -7.64 14.63 5.83
N ALA A 189 -6.52 13.93 5.63
CA ALA A 189 -5.18 14.47 5.85
C ALA A 189 -4.89 15.66 4.92
N ILE A 190 -5.23 15.55 3.63
CA ILE A 190 -5.10 16.65 2.66
C ILE A 190 -5.95 17.86 3.11
N ALA A 191 -7.19 17.61 3.56
CA ALA A 191 -8.08 18.67 4.05
C ALA A 191 -7.51 19.37 5.29
N VAL A 192 -6.98 18.62 6.26
CA VAL A 192 -6.34 19.18 7.47
C VAL A 192 -5.15 20.06 7.09
N LEU A 193 -4.26 19.56 6.23
CA LEU A 193 -3.11 20.34 5.76
C LEU A 193 -3.55 21.60 5.01
N TYR A 194 -4.57 21.50 4.16
CA TYR A 194 -5.14 22.66 3.48
C TYR A 194 -5.71 23.70 4.47
N LEU A 195 -6.45 23.25 5.49
CA LEU A 195 -7.01 24.16 6.50
C LEU A 195 -5.91 24.86 7.31
N LYS A 196 -4.87 24.12 7.74
CA LYS A 196 -3.67 24.67 8.39
C LYS A 196 -2.97 25.70 7.51
N PHE A 197 -2.78 25.38 6.22
CA PHE A 197 -2.20 26.32 5.26
C PHE A 197 -3.02 27.63 5.15
N THR A 198 -4.35 27.53 5.17
CA THR A 198 -5.22 28.72 5.15
C THR A 198 -5.30 29.45 6.50
N GLY A 199 -4.79 28.87 7.59
CA GLY A 199 -4.87 29.41 8.94
C GLY A 199 -6.26 29.31 9.56
N LYS A 200 -7.08 28.35 9.12
CA LYS A 200 -8.43 28.12 9.66
C LYS A 200 -8.44 27.22 10.91
N ILE A 201 -7.35 26.48 11.11
CA ILE A 201 -7.07 25.61 12.27
C ILE A 201 -5.57 25.64 12.56
#